data_AF-A0A7R9UJF0-F1
#
_entry.id   AF-A0A7R9UJF0-F1
#
_cell.length_a   1.000
_cell.length_b   1.000
_cell.length_c   1.000
_cell.angle_alpha   90.00
_cell.angle_beta   90.00
_cell.angle_gamma   90.00
#
_symmetry.space_group_name_H-M   'P 1'
#
loop_
_entity.id
_entity.type
_entity.pdbx_description
1 polymer ?
#
loop_
_entity_poly.entity_id
_entity_poly.type
_entity_poly.pdbx_seq_one_letter_code
_entity_poly.pdbx_strand_id
1 'polypeptide(L)'
;GLGMSLPVAELRQLKELLDEGLLTEDEFTAKKKQLLGLDAAPSAPTPSAPAPLAARHADAARSLILGACEQGGVLVTGDTLGNKAHLKAVGGATWEARLEAWRFRDKTVAELRAELEKRGVAVDEDTAEGDAVARREARLQGVKGATLARAAAAQAHAHVRVSRHKRAVLVTGDTKQLVDALRALGGKWIRTLGGWCLPGSARVELLSALRADSTNVVTEESDAPTSGAAASAHGSRTKPSKRKRGQHEVPDAVCEGDGGCVDGGEAEGADEDFDFEHE
;
A
#
# COMPACT_ATOMS: atom_id res chain seq x y z
N GLY A 1 -3.61 -36.37 -49.67
CA GLY A 1 -2.98 -35.05 -49.48
C GLY A 1 -3.77 -34.32 -48.43
N LEU A 2 -3.20 -34.14 -47.24
CA LEU A 2 -3.88 -33.52 -46.10
C LEU A 2 -3.75 -31.99 -46.20
N GLY A 3 -4.87 -31.29 -46.25
CA GLY A 3 -4.99 -29.84 -46.39
C GLY A 3 -4.56 -29.10 -45.13
N MET A 4 -3.24 -28.96 -44.92
CA MET A 4 -2.65 -28.21 -43.79
C MET A 4 -2.37 -26.73 -44.09
N SER A 5 -2.82 -26.18 -45.23
CA SER A 5 -2.46 -24.80 -45.63
C SER A 5 -3.47 -23.72 -45.19
N LEU A 6 -4.65 -24.09 -44.69
CA LEU A 6 -5.69 -23.14 -44.28
C LEU A 6 -5.36 -22.32 -43.01
N PRO A 7 -4.81 -22.89 -41.90
CA PRO A 7 -4.67 -22.14 -40.66
C PRO A 7 -3.61 -21.02 -40.73
N VAL A 8 -2.63 -21.14 -41.62
CA VAL A 8 -1.56 -20.14 -41.74
C VAL A 8 -2.06 -18.86 -42.42
N ALA A 9 -3.00 -18.97 -43.37
CA ALA A 9 -3.57 -17.81 -44.05
C ALA A 9 -4.43 -16.97 -43.08
N GLU A 10 -5.25 -17.62 -42.26
CA GLU A 10 -6.12 -16.94 -41.28
C GLU A 10 -5.31 -16.25 -40.17
N LEU A 11 -4.21 -16.86 -39.71
CA LEU A 11 -3.33 -16.21 -38.73
C LEU A 11 -2.68 -14.92 -39.26
N ARG A 12 -2.43 -14.82 -40.57
CA ARG A 12 -1.91 -13.58 -41.18
C ARG A 12 -2.95 -12.47 -41.17
N GLN A 13 -4.20 -12.77 -41.53
CA GLN A 13 -5.30 -11.81 -41.51
C GLN A 13 -5.58 -11.30 -40.08
N LEU A 14 -5.58 -12.20 -39.10
CA LEU A 14 -5.77 -11.81 -37.70
C LEU A 14 -4.67 -10.88 -37.18
N LYS A 15 -3.44 -11.06 -37.67
CA LYS A 15 -2.33 -10.18 -37.31
C LYS A 15 -2.48 -8.79 -37.95
N GLU A 16 -2.93 -8.74 -39.20
CA GLU A 16 -3.20 -7.47 -39.89
C GLU A 16 -4.28 -6.66 -39.16
N LEU A 17 -5.36 -7.31 -38.70
CA LEU A 17 -6.41 -6.66 -37.88
C LEU A 17 -5.91 -6.16 -36.51
N LEU A 18 -4.92 -6.83 -35.92
CA LEU A 18 -4.28 -6.39 -34.68
C LEU A 18 -3.40 -5.16 -34.95
N ASP A 19 -2.63 -5.17 -36.04
CA ASP A 19 -1.76 -4.06 -36.45
C ASP A 19 -2.58 -2.81 -36.85
N GLU A 20 -3.79 -2.99 -37.40
CA GLU A 20 -4.76 -1.92 -37.68
C GLU A 20 -5.51 -1.41 -36.43
N GLY A 21 -5.37 -2.09 -35.28
CA GLY A 21 -6.08 -1.75 -34.03
C GLY A 21 -7.57 -2.07 -34.04
N LEU A 22 -8.04 -2.92 -34.98
CA LEU A 22 -9.42 -3.40 -35.04
C LEU A 22 -9.69 -4.56 -34.07
N LEU A 23 -8.64 -5.28 -33.67
CA LEU A 23 -8.68 -6.29 -32.63
C LEU A 23 -7.81 -5.88 -31.45
N THR A 24 -8.21 -6.32 -30.26
CA THR A 24 -7.35 -6.29 -29.07
C THR A 24 -6.41 -7.49 -29.04
N GLU A 25 -5.29 -7.38 -28.32
CA GLU A 25 -4.28 -8.45 -28.19
C GLU A 25 -4.87 -9.73 -27.57
N ASP A 26 -5.86 -9.59 -26.68
CA ASP A 26 -6.59 -10.71 -26.06
C ASP A 26 -7.43 -11.49 -27.07
N GLU A 27 -8.16 -10.81 -27.95
CA GLU A 27 -9.00 -11.43 -28.98
C GLU A 27 -8.15 -12.14 -30.05
N PHE A 28 -6.99 -11.57 -30.41
CA PHE A 28 -6.03 -12.19 -31.31
C PHE A 28 -5.50 -13.51 -30.72
N THR A 29 -5.15 -13.49 -29.43
CA THR A 29 -4.61 -14.66 -28.73
C THR A 29 -5.65 -15.77 -28.62
N ALA A 30 -6.91 -15.45 -28.34
CA ALA A 30 -8.02 -16.42 -28.29
C ALA A 30 -8.24 -17.10 -29.65
N LYS A 31 -8.36 -16.33 -30.75
CA LYS A 31 -8.55 -16.90 -32.09
C LYS A 31 -7.34 -17.70 -32.58
N LYS A 32 -6.12 -17.25 -32.27
CA LYS A 32 -4.89 -18.00 -32.57
C LYS A 32 -4.89 -19.35 -31.88
N LYS A 33 -5.30 -19.40 -30.61
CA LYS A 33 -5.36 -20.65 -29.83
C LYS A 33 -6.46 -21.60 -30.36
N GLN A 34 -7.59 -21.05 -30.80
CA GLN A 34 -8.65 -21.78 -31.49
C GLN A 34 -8.17 -22.40 -32.81
N LEU A 35 -7.46 -21.64 -33.65
CA LEU A 35 -6.96 -22.11 -34.96
C LEU A 35 -5.88 -23.18 -34.84
N LEU A 36 -5.09 -23.14 -33.77
CA LEU A 36 -4.06 -24.14 -33.48
C LEU A 36 -4.63 -25.39 -32.77
N GLY A 37 -5.93 -25.43 -32.48
CA GLY A 37 -6.57 -26.53 -31.76
C GLY A 37 -6.07 -26.71 -30.33
N LEU A 38 -5.49 -25.66 -29.74
CA LEU A 38 -4.95 -25.68 -28.38
C LEU A 38 -6.02 -25.43 -27.31
N ASP A 39 -7.23 -25.03 -27.72
CA ASP A 39 -8.44 -24.99 -26.88
C ASP A 39 -9.36 -26.17 -27.19
N ALA A 40 -8.92 -27.37 -26.83
CA ALA A 40 -9.82 -28.51 -26.68
C ALA A 40 -10.44 -28.48 -25.28
N ALA A 41 -11.27 -27.47 -25.00
CA ALA A 41 -12.21 -27.47 -23.88
C ALA A 41 -13.64 -27.35 -24.46
N PRO A 42 -14.58 -28.21 -24.05
CA PRO A 42 -15.86 -28.36 -24.73
C PRO A 42 -16.71 -27.10 -24.63
N SER A 43 -17.08 -26.55 -25.80
CA SER A 43 -18.03 -25.47 -25.97
C SER A 43 -19.42 -25.91 -25.46
N ALA A 44 -19.87 -25.33 -24.35
CA ALA A 44 -21.27 -25.36 -23.96
C ALA A 44 -22.12 -24.52 -24.95
N PRO A 45 -23.38 -24.92 -25.21
CA PRO A 45 -24.23 -24.33 -26.24
C PRO A 45 -24.73 -22.94 -25.86
N THR A 46 -24.79 -22.09 -26.88
CA THR A 46 -25.35 -20.73 -26.91
C THR A 46 -26.77 -20.68 -26.34
N PRO A 47 -27.08 -19.83 -25.34
CA PRO A 47 -28.45 -19.48 -25.03
C PRO A 47 -28.98 -18.39 -25.97
N SER A 48 -30.15 -18.71 -26.52
CA SER A 48 -31.04 -17.92 -27.36
C SER A 48 -31.51 -16.61 -26.71
N ALA A 49 -31.54 -15.55 -27.52
CA ALA A 49 -32.36 -14.33 -27.45
C ALA A 49 -32.21 -13.37 -26.23
N PRO A 50 -32.00 -12.06 -26.46
CA PRO A 50 -31.87 -11.06 -25.40
C PRO A 50 -33.24 -10.68 -24.83
N ALA A 51 -33.59 -11.27 -23.69
CA ALA A 51 -34.55 -10.66 -22.77
C ALA A 51 -33.91 -9.38 -22.15
N PRO A 52 -34.67 -8.29 -21.92
CA PRO A 52 -34.13 -6.99 -21.56
C PRO A 52 -33.38 -7.04 -20.22
N LEU A 53 -32.05 -7.00 -20.30
CA LEU A 53 -31.09 -7.02 -19.20
C LEU A 53 -30.99 -5.68 -18.43
N ALA A 54 -32.07 -4.89 -18.41
CA ALA A 54 -32.06 -3.55 -17.82
C ALA A 54 -32.51 -3.50 -16.34
N ALA A 55 -32.80 -4.63 -15.69
CA ALA A 55 -33.42 -4.62 -14.35
C ALA A 55 -32.77 -5.52 -13.28
N ARG A 56 -31.66 -6.23 -13.55
CA ARG A 56 -31.06 -7.16 -12.56
C ARG A 56 -29.83 -6.62 -11.80
N HIS A 57 -29.44 -5.37 -12.03
CA HIS A 57 -28.40 -4.67 -11.25
C HIS A 57 -28.96 -3.58 -10.32
N ALA A 58 -30.28 -3.53 -10.11
CA ALA A 58 -30.90 -2.49 -9.29
C ALA A 58 -30.97 -2.83 -7.78
N ASP A 59 -30.72 -4.07 -7.38
CA ASP A 59 -30.98 -4.53 -6.00
C ASP A 59 -29.92 -5.50 -5.44
N ALA A 60 -28.73 -5.53 -6.05
CA ALA A 60 -27.55 -5.95 -5.29
C ALA A 60 -27.24 -4.78 -4.36
N ALA A 61 -27.88 -4.81 -3.19
CA ALA A 61 -27.79 -3.80 -2.15
C ALA A 61 -26.33 -3.35 -2.01
N ARG A 62 -26.16 -2.02 -1.98
CA ARG A 62 -24.90 -1.32 -1.71
C ARG A 62 -24.46 -1.59 -0.28
N SER A 63 -24.11 -2.84 -0.03
CA SER A 63 -23.71 -3.36 1.27
C SER A 63 -22.33 -2.81 1.60
N LEU A 64 -22.27 -2.11 2.74
CA LEU A 64 -21.02 -1.78 3.38
C LEU A 64 -20.75 -2.84 4.44
N ILE A 65 -19.51 -3.33 4.46
CA ILE A 65 -19.03 -4.28 5.46
C ILE A 65 -18.17 -3.51 6.46
N LEU A 66 -18.48 -3.65 7.75
CA LEU A 66 -17.73 -3.05 8.85
C LEU A 66 -16.84 -4.12 9.52
N GLY A 67 -15.53 -3.84 9.58
CA GLY A 67 -14.57 -4.70 10.29
C GLY A 67 -13.79 -3.92 11.34
N ALA A 68 -13.53 -4.52 12.50
CA ALA A 68 -12.62 -3.94 13.48
C ALA A 68 -11.16 -4.02 12.96
N CYS A 69 -10.37 -2.97 13.18
CA CYS A 69 -8.95 -2.94 12.82
C CYS A 69 -8.07 -3.24 14.05
N GLU A 70 -7.06 -4.10 13.92
CA GLU A 70 -6.13 -4.43 15.03
C GLU A 70 -5.41 -3.21 15.61
N GLN A 71 -5.21 -2.18 14.79
CA GLN A 71 -4.53 -0.93 15.17
C GLN A 71 -5.49 0.09 15.81
N GLY A 72 -6.67 -0.34 16.23
CA GLY A 72 -7.75 0.53 16.70
C GLY A 72 -8.54 1.15 15.54
N GLY A 73 -9.85 1.23 15.75
CA GLY A 73 -10.81 1.83 14.82
C GLY A 73 -11.61 0.82 13.99
N VAL A 74 -12.35 1.34 13.02
CA VAL A 74 -13.24 0.59 12.12
C VAL A 74 -12.80 0.76 10.68
N LEU A 75 -12.73 -0.36 9.96
CA LEU A 75 -12.52 -0.42 8.53
C LEU A 75 -13.86 -0.63 7.84
N VAL A 76 -14.12 0.13 6.78
CA VAL A 76 -15.31 0.00 5.94
C VAL A 76 -14.90 -0.43 4.55
N THR A 77 -15.35 -1.62 4.15
CA THR A 77 -15.12 -2.24 2.84
C THR A 77 -16.44 -2.45 2.09
N GLY A 78 -16.35 -2.93 0.85
CA GLY A 78 -17.51 -3.12 -0.03
C GLY A 78 -17.67 -1.97 -1.05
N ASP A 79 -18.91 -1.69 -1.46
CA ASP A 79 -19.19 -0.62 -2.43
C ASP A 79 -19.18 0.76 -1.76
N THR A 80 -17.97 1.22 -1.46
CA THR A 80 -17.74 2.51 -0.80
C THR A 80 -17.83 3.70 -1.75
N LEU A 81 -17.83 3.47 -3.07
CA LEU A 81 -17.87 4.55 -4.06
C LEU A 81 -19.25 5.21 -4.11
N GLY A 82 -20.31 4.40 -4.10
CA GLY A 82 -21.69 4.90 -4.02
C GLY A 82 -21.97 5.62 -2.70
N ASN A 83 -21.29 5.23 -1.61
CA ASN A 83 -21.51 5.74 -0.26
C ASN A 83 -20.45 6.76 0.20
N LYS A 84 -19.55 7.19 -0.70
CA LYS A 84 -18.40 8.04 -0.37
C LYS A 84 -18.78 9.36 0.32
N ALA A 85 -19.86 9.99 -0.14
CA ALA A 85 -20.33 11.24 0.45
C ALA A 85 -20.80 11.04 1.90
N HIS A 86 -21.49 9.93 2.18
CA HIS A 86 -21.95 9.58 3.52
C HIS A 86 -20.77 9.28 4.45
N LEU A 87 -19.80 8.48 4.00
CA LEU A 87 -18.59 8.16 4.77
C LEU A 87 -17.74 9.39 5.10
N LYS A 88 -17.68 10.38 4.20
CA LYS A 88 -17.02 11.67 4.50
C LYS A 88 -17.83 12.52 5.49
N ALA A 89 -19.15 12.49 5.40
CA ALA A 89 -20.02 13.28 6.27
C ALA A 89 -20.06 12.77 7.73
N VAL A 90 -19.74 11.49 7.95
CA VAL A 90 -19.50 10.90 9.28
C VAL A 90 -18.30 11.54 9.99
N GLY A 91 -17.32 12.06 9.23
CA GLY A 91 -16.09 12.65 9.77
C GLY A 91 -15.07 11.60 10.24
N GLY A 92 -13.79 12.00 10.35
CA GLY A 92 -12.70 11.13 10.84
C GLY A 92 -12.28 9.99 9.90
N ALA A 93 -12.92 9.85 8.74
CA ALA A 93 -12.65 8.82 7.76
C ALA A 93 -11.42 9.17 6.91
N THR A 94 -10.44 8.27 6.83
CA THR A 94 -9.32 8.37 5.88
C THR A 94 -9.37 7.21 4.90
N TRP A 95 -9.31 7.48 3.60
CA TRP A 95 -9.20 6.43 2.60
C TRP A 95 -7.79 5.81 2.62
N GLU A 96 -7.72 4.50 2.84
CA GLU A 96 -6.48 3.74 2.82
C GLU A 96 -6.38 2.94 1.53
N ALA A 97 -5.69 3.51 0.53
CA ALA A 97 -5.58 2.94 -0.81
C ALA A 97 -4.98 1.53 -0.84
N ARG A 98 -4.20 1.14 0.18
CA ARG A 98 -3.61 -0.21 0.29
C ARG A 98 -4.64 -1.29 0.62
N LEU A 99 -5.67 -0.92 1.38
CA LEU A 99 -6.75 -1.81 1.80
C LEU A 99 -7.99 -1.65 0.93
N GLU A 100 -8.02 -0.60 0.09
CA GLU A 100 -9.19 -0.17 -0.68
C GLU A 100 -10.40 0.03 0.23
N ALA A 101 -10.15 0.65 1.38
CA ALA A 101 -11.11 0.76 2.47
C ALA A 101 -11.07 2.15 3.11
N TRP A 102 -12.16 2.54 3.75
CA TRP A 102 -12.20 3.71 4.62
C TRP A 102 -11.85 3.29 6.05
N ARG A 103 -10.94 4.03 6.69
CA ARG A 103 -10.54 3.80 8.08
C ARG A 103 -11.01 4.93 8.98
N PHE A 104 -11.67 4.59 10.06
CA PHE A 104 -12.14 5.49 11.12
C PHE A 104 -11.39 5.17 12.41
N ARG A 105 -10.56 6.08 12.92
CA ARG A 105 -9.72 5.82 14.10
C ARG A 105 -10.45 6.01 15.43
N ASP A 106 -11.38 6.97 15.44
CA ASP A 106 -11.97 7.49 16.68
C ASP A 106 -13.44 7.06 16.87
N LYS A 107 -13.93 6.11 16.05
CA LYS A 107 -15.31 5.59 16.15
C LYS A 107 -15.30 4.10 16.42
N THR A 108 -16.28 3.65 17.18
CA THR A 108 -16.60 2.23 17.35
C THR A 108 -17.48 1.72 16.20
N VAL A 109 -17.53 0.40 16.01
CA VAL A 109 -18.37 -0.24 14.98
C VAL A 109 -19.84 0.13 15.20
N ALA A 110 -20.28 0.19 16.46
CA ALA A 110 -21.64 0.51 16.84
C ALA A 110 -22.04 1.95 16.48
N GLU A 111 -21.18 2.93 16.78
CA GLU A 111 -21.43 4.34 16.46
C GLU A 111 -21.46 4.56 14.94
N LEU A 112 -20.52 3.95 14.21
CA LEU A 112 -20.44 4.08 12.77
C LEU A 112 -21.66 3.45 12.09
N ARG A 113 -22.13 2.31 12.59
CA ARG A 113 -23.37 1.69 12.11
C ARG A 113 -24.57 2.59 12.34
N ALA A 114 -24.75 3.10 13.55
CA ALA A 114 -25.89 3.96 13.88
C ALA A 114 -25.94 5.20 12.97
N GLU A 115 -24.79 5.81 12.64
CA GLU A 115 -24.73 6.93 11.71
C GLU A 115 -25.03 6.55 10.25
N LEU A 116 -24.60 5.37 9.81
CA LEU A 116 -24.86 4.86 8.46
C LEU A 116 -26.33 4.46 8.28
N GLU A 117 -26.92 3.78 9.26
CA GLU A 117 -28.35 3.44 9.28
C GLU A 117 -29.24 4.68 9.30
N LYS A 118 -28.87 5.69 10.10
CA LYS A 118 -29.57 7.00 10.11
C LYS A 118 -29.60 7.67 8.72
N ARG A 119 -28.63 7.33 7.86
CA ARG A 119 -28.52 7.84 6.49
C ARG A 119 -29.12 6.90 5.45
N GLY A 120 -29.73 5.78 5.86
CA GLY A 120 -30.34 4.79 4.98
C GLY A 120 -29.32 3.93 4.23
N VAL A 121 -28.08 3.82 4.73
CA VAL A 121 -27.06 2.95 4.14
C VAL A 121 -27.17 1.57 4.77
N ALA A 122 -27.41 0.55 3.94
CA ALA A 122 -27.45 -0.84 4.40
C ALA A 122 -26.03 -1.29 4.81
N VAL A 123 -25.92 -1.83 6.02
CA VAL A 123 -24.69 -2.35 6.58
C VAL A 123 -24.89 -3.84 6.84
N ASP A 124 -24.08 -4.69 6.23
CA ASP A 124 -24.11 -6.13 6.53
C ASP A 124 -23.17 -6.45 7.69
N GLU A 125 -23.69 -7.20 8.66
CA GLU A 125 -22.92 -7.84 9.72
C GLU A 125 -22.38 -9.18 9.26
N ASP A 126 -21.55 -9.18 8.22
CA ASP A 126 -20.83 -10.40 7.90
C ASP A 126 -19.66 -10.55 8.87
N THR A 127 -19.98 -11.08 10.06
CA THR A 127 -19.02 -11.43 11.12
C THR A 127 -17.99 -12.45 10.59
N ALA A 128 -18.32 -13.18 9.51
CA ALA A 128 -17.39 -14.06 8.81
C ALA A 128 -16.33 -13.32 7.97
N GLU A 129 -16.56 -12.06 7.59
CA GLU A 129 -15.62 -11.24 6.82
C GLU A 129 -14.66 -10.39 7.65
N GLY A 130 -14.87 -10.23 8.96
CA GLY A 130 -13.80 -9.70 9.83
C GLY A 130 -12.52 -10.53 9.69
N ASP A 131 -12.71 -11.84 9.53
CA ASP A 131 -11.68 -12.81 9.23
C ASP A 131 -11.24 -12.74 7.75
N ALA A 132 -12.05 -12.21 6.83
CA ALA A 132 -11.66 -11.95 5.43
C ALA A 132 -10.77 -10.71 5.29
N VAL A 133 -11.00 -9.64 6.06
CA VAL A 133 -10.10 -8.48 6.10
C VAL A 133 -8.77 -8.86 6.75
N ALA A 134 -8.80 -9.58 7.89
CA ALA A 134 -7.60 -10.15 8.49
C ALA A 134 -6.88 -11.11 7.52
N ARG A 135 -7.62 -11.96 6.79
CA ARG A 135 -7.05 -12.80 5.71
C ARG A 135 -6.54 -11.99 4.53
N ARG A 136 -7.13 -10.85 4.16
CA ARG A 136 -6.68 -9.98 3.07
C ARG A 136 -5.41 -9.24 3.47
N GLU A 137 -5.33 -8.75 4.69
CA GLU A 137 -4.12 -8.16 5.27
C GLU A 137 -3.02 -9.21 5.42
N ALA A 138 -3.32 -10.38 5.99
CA ALA A 138 -2.41 -11.51 6.07
C ALA A 138 -1.99 -12.04 4.68
N ARG A 139 -2.87 -11.97 3.68
CA ARG A 139 -2.53 -12.31 2.29
C ARG A 139 -1.65 -11.24 1.66
N LEU A 140 -1.84 -9.96 1.95
CA LEU A 140 -0.93 -8.90 1.49
C LEU A 140 0.45 -9.01 2.16
N GLN A 141 0.50 -9.33 3.46
CA GLN A 141 1.75 -9.59 4.18
C GLN A 141 2.40 -10.90 3.70
N GLY A 142 1.62 -11.96 3.50
CA GLY A 142 2.07 -13.26 3.00
C GLY A 142 2.53 -13.21 1.54
N VAL A 143 1.88 -12.42 0.69
CA VAL A 143 2.33 -12.17 -0.69
C VAL A 143 3.66 -11.42 -0.67
N LYS A 144 3.85 -10.43 0.21
CA LYS A 144 5.17 -9.77 0.36
C LYS A 144 6.25 -10.77 0.75
N GLY A 145 5.99 -11.63 1.74
CA GLY A 145 6.91 -12.69 2.15
C GLY A 145 7.21 -13.71 1.06
N ALA A 146 6.19 -14.18 0.34
CA ALA A 146 6.34 -15.16 -0.75
C ALA A 146 7.05 -14.58 -1.98
N THR A 147 6.75 -13.32 -2.32
CA THR A 147 7.46 -12.60 -3.39
C THR A 147 8.92 -12.39 -2.99
N LEU A 148 9.20 -12.16 -1.71
CA LEU A 148 10.57 -12.08 -1.20
C LEU A 148 11.30 -13.41 -1.28
N ALA A 149 10.70 -14.49 -0.79
CA ALA A 149 11.28 -15.82 -0.84
C ALA A 149 11.58 -16.23 -2.29
N ARG A 150 10.70 -15.88 -3.24
CA ARG A 150 10.91 -16.16 -4.66
C ARG A 150 11.96 -15.27 -5.31
N ALA A 151 11.99 -13.98 -4.96
CA ALA A 151 12.98 -13.04 -5.47
C ALA A 151 14.37 -13.34 -4.92
N ALA A 152 14.46 -13.76 -3.67
CA ALA A 152 15.70 -14.12 -3.01
C ALA A 152 16.21 -15.49 -3.52
N ALA A 153 15.34 -16.49 -3.70
CA ALA A 153 15.69 -17.81 -4.24
C ALA A 153 16.19 -17.81 -5.69
N ALA A 154 15.86 -16.77 -6.46
CA ALA A 154 16.37 -16.61 -7.82
C ALA A 154 17.82 -16.12 -7.88
N GLN A 155 18.47 -15.85 -6.73
CA GLN A 155 19.68 -15.03 -6.68
C GLN A 155 20.83 -15.80 -6.03
N ALA A 156 21.66 -16.38 -6.88
CA ALA A 156 22.88 -17.03 -6.45
C ALA A 156 23.98 -15.98 -6.20
N HIS A 157 24.52 -15.92 -4.98
CA HIS A 157 25.79 -15.27 -4.60
C HIS A 157 25.77 -13.75 -4.37
N ALA A 158 24.71 -13.16 -3.82
CA ALA A 158 24.77 -11.77 -3.38
C ALA A 158 25.56 -11.62 -2.06
N HIS A 159 26.60 -10.78 -2.05
CA HIS A 159 27.27 -10.34 -0.83
C HIS A 159 26.56 -9.11 -0.27
N VAL A 160 25.80 -9.32 0.80
CA VAL A 160 24.96 -8.28 1.39
C VAL A 160 25.39 -8.02 2.83
N ARG A 161 25.63 -6.75 3.13
CA ARG A 161 25.90 -6.28 4.49
C ARG A 161 24.67 -5.59 5.05
N VAL A 162 24.24 -6.05 6.23
CA VAL A 162 23.09 -5.50 6.94
C VAL A 162 23.60 -4.86 8.23
N SER A 163 23.48 -3.54 8.33
CA SER A 163 23.92 -2.75 9.49
C SER A 163 22.73 -1.96 10.07
N ARG A 164 22.68 -1.73 11.39
CA ARG A 164 21.63 -0.88 11.97
C ARG A 164 22.00 0.59 11.74
N HIS A 165 21.02 1.40 11.37
CA HIS A 165 21.22 2.84 11.16
C HIS A 165 20.08 3.63 11.80
N LYS A 166 20.32 4.13 13.02
CA LYS A 166 19.31 4.82 13.86
C LYS A 166 18.10 3.90 14.10
N ARG A 167 16.91 4.27 13.59
CA ARG A 167 15.66 3.47 13.67
C ARG A 167 15.41 2.58 12.45
N ALA A 168 16.36 2.56 11.52
CA ALA A 168 16.25 1.88 10.23
C ALA A 168 17.34 0.82 10.09
N VAL A 169 17.21 -0.02 9.07
CA VAL A 169 18.21 -1.00 8.64
C VAL A 169 18.83 -0.51 7.35
N LEU A 170 20.15 -0.43 7.31
CA LEU A 170 20.91 -0.11 6.11
C LEU A 170 21.43 -1.41 5.49
N VAL A 171 21.13 -1.59 4.20
CA VAL A 171 21.57 -2.74 3.40
C VAL A 171 22.50 -2.23 2.32
N THR A 172 23.74 -2.72 2.34
CA THR A 172 24.82 -2.34 1.41
C THR A 172 25.42 -3.58 0.77
N GLY A 173 26.20 -3.42 -0.30
CA GLY A 173 26.79 -4.51 -1.09
C GLY A 173 26.08 -4.75 -2.42
N ASP A 174 26.14 -5.98 -2.92
CA ASP A 174 25.55 -6.38 -4.22
C ASP A 174 24.03 -6.54 -4.13
N THR A 175 23.35 -5.39 -4.04
CA THR A 175 21.89 -5.31 -3.91
C THR A 175 21.16 -5.23 -5.24
N LYS A 176 21.86 -5.30 -6.38
CA LYS A 176 21.27 -5.13 -7.73
C LYS A 176 20.15 -6.13 -8.01
N GLN A 177 20.35 -7.36 -7.59
CA GLN A 177 19.35 -8.39 -7.79
C GLN A 177 18.21 -8.24 -6.76
N LEU A 178 18.53 -7.80 -5.54
CA LEU A 178 17.55 -7.60 -4.46
C LEU A 178 16.73 -6.30 -4.57
N VAL A 179 16.90 -5.49 -5.62
CA VAL A 179 16.25 -4.16 -5.73
C VAL A 179 14.73 -4.25 -5.59
N ASP A 180 14.09 -5.21 -6.26
CA ASP A 180 12.63 -5.34 -6.24
C ASP A 180 12.13 -5.83 -4.89
N ALA A 181 12.85 -6.78 -4.27
CA ALA A 181 12.57 -7.27 -2.92
C ALA A 181 12.70 -6.14 -1.88
N LEU A 182 13.78 -5.37 -1.95
CA LEU A 182 14.04 -4.25 -1.04
C LEU A 182 13.00 -3.13 -1.23
N ARG A 183 12.58 -2.86 -2.46
CA ARG A 183 11.51 -1.90 -2.76
C ARG A 183 10.14 -2.39 -2.25
N ALA A 184 9.85 -3.68 -2.37
CA ALA A 184 8.61 -4.29 -1.87
C ALA A 184 8.48 -4.19 -0.33
N LEU A 185 9.59 -4.26 0.39
CA LEU A 185 9.66 -4.02 1.84
C LEU A 185 9.58 -2.53 2.23
N GLY A 186 9.32 -1.64 1.28
CA GLY A 186 9.32 -0.20 1.51
C GLY A 186 10.72 0.39 1.71
N GLY A 187 11.76 -0.32 1.28
CA GLY A 187 13.12 0.18 1.26
C GLY A 187 13.27 1.33 0.29
N LYS A 188 14.09 2.33 0.67
CA LYS A 188 14.45 3.46 -0.17
C LYS A 188 15.96 3.52 -0.35
N TRP A 189 16.42 3.66 -1.59
CA TRP A 189 17.83 3.89 -1.88
C TRP A 189 18.27 5.29 -1.38
N ILE A 190 19.29 5.34 -0.53
CA ILE A 190 19.87 6.58 -0.01
C ILE A 190 21.27 6.74 -0.58
N ARG A 191 21.40 7.65 -1.56
CA ARG A 191 22.66 7.89 -2.28
C ARG A 191 23.83 8.32 -1.36
N THR A 192 23.55 9.03 -0.27
CA THR A 192 24.57 9.46 0.70
C THR A 192 25.14 8.31 1.52
N LEU A 193 24.37 7.25 1.75
CA LEU A 193 24.78 6.05 2.48
C LEU A 193 25.24 4.92 1.53
N GLY A 194 25.01 5.08 0.22
CA GLY A 194 25.35 4.06 -0.78
C GLY A 194 24.59 2.75 -0.58
N GLY A 195 23.37 2.80 -0.04
CA GLY A 195 22.62 1.61 0.35
C GLY A 195 21.11 1.80 0.41
N TRP A 196 20.40 0.69 0.58
CA TRP A 196 18.95 0.65 0.81
C TRP A 196 18.66 0.83 2.30
N CYS A 197 17.77 1.77 2.63
CA CYS A 197 17.33 2.03 3.98
C CYS A 197 15.90 1.50 4.15
N LEU A 198 15.70 0.56 5.08
CA LEU A 198 14.43 -0.08 5.38
C LEU A 198 13.96 0.29 6.80
N PRO A 199 12.65 0.30 7.07
CA PRO A 199 12.15 0.47 8.44
C PRO A 199 12.68 -0.64 9.34
N GLY A 200 12.97 -0.31 10.60
CA GLY A 200 13.50 -1.28 11.57
C GLY A 200 12.64 -2.53 11.76
N SER A 201 11.32 -2.42 11.55
CA SER A 201 10.38 -3.55 11.59
C SER A 201 10.62 -4.59 10.50
N ALA A 202 11.06 -4.17 9.31
CA ALA A 202 11.32 -5.08 8.19
C ALA A 202 12.62 -5.88 8.33
N ARG A 203 13.42 -5.65 9.40
CA ARG A 203 14.71 -6.35 9.61
C ARG A 203 14.53 -7.85 9.68
N VAL A 204 13.54 -8.31 10.43
CA VAL A 204 13.32 -9.73 10.71
C VAL A 204 12.90 -10.45 9.44
N GLU A 205 11.97 -9.87 8.68
CA GLU A 205 11.52 -10.39 7.39
C GLU A 205 12.66 -10.45 6.37
N LEU A 206 13.46 -9.39 6.27
CA LEU A 206 14.61 -9.33 5.37
C LEU A 206 15.64 -10.43 5.70
N LEU A 207 16.02 -10.57 6.98
CA LEU A 207 16.98 -11.60 7.39
C LEU A 207 16.42 -13.00 7.20
N SER A 208 15.13 -13.21 7.46
CA SER A 208 14.49 -14.51 7.25
C SER A 208 14.50 -14.89 5.77
N ALA A 209 14.22 -13.95 4.87
CA ALA A 209 14.24 -14.21 3.44
C ALA A 209 15.66 -14.39 2.90
N LEU A 210 16.62 -13.57 3.34
CA LEU A 210 18.02 -13.74 2.93
C LEU A 210 18.63 -15.06 3.43
N ARG A 211 18.20 -15.55 4.61
CA ARG A 211 18.62 -16.85 5.16
C ARG A 211 17.89 -18.03 4.52
N ALA A 212 16.76 -17.81 3.86
CA ALA A 212 16.07 -18.86 3.12
C ALA A 212 16.94 -19.37 1.95
N ASP A 213 17.82 -18.52 1.43
CA ASP A 213 18.75 -18.86 0.37
C ASP A 213 20.15 -19.08 0.91
N SER A 214 20.60 -20.33 0.82
CA SER A 214 21.95 -20.73 1.23
C SER A 214 23.06 -20.12 0.38
N THR A 215 22.73 -19.52 -0.78
CA THR A 215 23.68 -18.90 -1.71
C THR A 215 24.11 -17.49 -1.30
N ASN A 216 23.36 -16.84 -0.41
CA ASN A 216 23.60 -15.45 -0.03
C ASN A 216 24.57 -15.37 1.15
N VAL A 217 25.61 -14.54 1.00
CA VAL A 217 26.58 -14.27 2.08
C VAL A 217 26.12 -13.03 2.81
N VAL A 218 25.42 -13.23 3.93
CA VAL A 218 24.91 -12.15 4.78
C VAL A 218 25.91 -11.84 5.89
N THR A 219 26.49 -10.64 5.85
CA THR A 219 27.30 -10.12 6.97
C THR A 219 26.44 -9.20 7.81
N GLU A 220 26.03 -9.67 8.99
CA GLU A 220 25.34 -8.83 9.98
C GLU A 220 26.38 -8.06 10.79
N GLU A 221 26.47 -6.76 10.55
CA GLU A 221 27.21 -5.86 11.43
C GLU A 221 26.31 -5.58 12.62
N SER A 222 26.30 -6.52 13.56
CA SER A 222 25.67 -6.30 14.85
C SER A 222 26.51 -5.25 15.54
N ASP A 223 25.96 -4.04 15.68
CA ASP A 223 26.44 -3.05 16.64
C ASP A 223 26.33 -3.68 18.03
N ALA A 224 27.27 -4.56 18.37
CA ALA A 224 27.54 -4.87 19.75
C ALA A 224 27.70 -3.51 20.43
N PRO A 225 26.91 -3.18 21.45
CA PRO A 225 27.14 -1.95 22.17
C PRO A 225 28.58 -2.06 22.64
N THR A 226 29.46 -1.24 22.07
CA THR A 226 30.75 -0.95 22.68
C THR A 226 30.41 -0.18 23.95
N SER A 227 29.95 -0.93 24.96
CA SER A 227 29.99 -0.57 26.36
C SER A 227 31.47 -0.62 26.72
N GLY A 228 32.17 0.43 26.30
CA GLY A 228 33.60 0.56 26.36
C GLY A 228 33.91 2.04 26.42
N ALA A 229 33.83 2.57 27.65
CA ALA A 229 34.43 3.83 28.00
C ALA A 229 35.87 3.89 27.48
N ALA A 230 36.13 4.79 26.54
CA ALA A 230 37.47 5.29 26.27
C ALA A 230 37.35 6.72 25.74
N ALA A 231 37.88 7.63 26.53
CA ALA A 231 37.93 9.06 26.31
C ALA A 231 38.41 9.43 24.90
N SER A 232 37.68 10.34 24.27
CA SER A 232 38.29 11.31 23.36
C SER A 232 37.56 12.63 23.51
N ALA A 233 38.14 13.45 24.39
CA ALA A 233 38.03 14.89 24.33
C ALA A 233 38.36 15.34 22.89
N HIS A 234 37.39 15.91 22.20
CA HIS A 234 37.67 16.74 21.04
C HIS A 234 36.99 18.08 21.23
N GLY A 235 37.87 19.06 21.43
CA GLY A 235 37.58 20.45 21.66
C GLY A 235 36.62 21.01 20.62
N SER A 236 35.69 21.78 21.16
CA SER A 236 35.12 22.97 20.55
C SER A 236 36.18 23.79 19.82
N ARG A 237 36.35 23.52 18.52
CA ARG A 237 37.13 24.37 17.61
C ARG A 237 36.17 25.38 16.99
N THR A 238 36.01 26.49 17.69
CA THR A 238 35.49 27.76 17.15
C THR A 238 36.24 28.10 15.87
N LYS A 239 35.50 28.32 14.77
CA LYS A 239 36.05 28.95 13.56
C LYS A 239 35.89 30.46 13.66
N PRO A 240 36.94 31.23 13.35
CA PRO A 240 36.95 32.67 13.54
C PRO A 240 36.24 33.41 12.41
N SER A 241 35.62 34.51 12.82
CA SER A 241 35.05 35.59 12.04
C SER A 241 36.01 36.14 10.99
N LYS A 242 35.55 36.31 9.74
CA LYS A 242 36.11 37.35 8.86
C LYS A 242 35.00 38.01 8.03
N ARG A 243 34.83 39.30 8.32
CA ARG A 243 33.93 40.28 7.69
C ARG A 243 34.38 40.58 6.25
N LYS A 244 33.43 40.75 5.33
CA LYS A 244 33.46 41.71 4.21
C LYS A 244 32.02 41.86 3.69
N ARG A 245 31.25 42.85 4.17
CA ARG A 245 31.13 44.26 3.71
C ARG A 245 30.84 44.40 2.21
N GLY A 246 29.62 44.85 1.92
CA GLY A 246 29.03 45.18 0.61
C GLY A 246 27.52 44.95 0.68
N GLN A 247 26.74 45.78 1.38
CA GLN A 247 26.07 46.96 0.82
C GLN A 247 25.43 46.69 -0.55
N HIS A 248 24.13 46.38 -0.53
CA HIS A 248 23.20 46.79 -1.57
C HIS A 248 21.86 47.08 -0.90
N GLU A 249 21.58 48.36 -0.72
CA GLU A 249 20.28 48.91 -0.38
C GLU A 249 19.32 48.70 -1.56
N VAL A 250 18.14 48.18 -1.30
CA VAL A 250 16.92 48.58 -2.01
C VAL A 250 15.71 48.41 -1.07
N PRO A 251 14.71 49.29 -1.20
CA PRO A 251 13.95 49.84 -0.07
C PRO A 251 12.64 49.11 0.25
N ASP A 252 12.14 49.49 1.43
CA ASP A 252 10.78 49.42 1.95
C ASP A 252 9.68 49.20 0.91
N ALA A 253 9.06 48.02 0.97
CA ALA A 253 7.70 47.82 0.52
C ALA A 253 6.83 47.57 1.76
N VAL A 254 6.17 48.65 2.15
CA VAL A 254 5.05 48.71 3.08
C VAL A 254 4.01 47.67 2.67
N CYS A 255 3.72 46.72 3.55
CA CYS A 255 2.44 46.02 3.55
C CYS A 255 1.81 46.24 4.92
N GLU A 256 1.18 47.41 5.07
CA GLU A 256 0.04 47.57 5.96
C GLU A 256 -1.06 46.61 5.46
N GLY A 257 -1.46 45.71 6.35
CA GLY A 257 -2.47 44.68 6.09
C GLY A 257 -3.15 44.33 7.40
N ASP A 258 -3.78 45.36 7.95
CA ASP A 258 -4.81 45.32 8.99
C ASP A 258 -5.86 44.24 8.66
N GLY A 259 -6.23 43.40 9.63
CA GLY A 259 -7.30 42.43 9.41
C GLY A 259 -7.40 41.31 10.42
N GLY A 260 -8.03 41.61 11.56
CA GLY A 260 -8.98 40.67 12.16
C GLY A 260 -8.47 39.85 13.34
N CYS A 261 -8.48 40.46 14.52
CA CYS A 261 -8.80 39.75 15.76
C CYS A 261 -10.20 39.14 15.62
N VAL A 262 -10.30 37.82 15.71
CA VAL A 262 -11.54 37.15 16.16
C VAL A 262 -11.27 36.59 17.55
N ASP A 263 -11.71 37.39 18.50
CA ASP A 263 -12.05 37.01 19.86
C ASP A 263 -13.23 36.04 19.81
N GLY A 264 -13.23 35.00 20.64
CA GLY A 264 -14.40 34.16 20.83
C GLY A 264 -14.07 32.71 21.18
N GLY A 265 -14.27 32.35 22.44
CA GLY A 265 -14.51 30.95 22.80
C GLY A 265 -14.08 30.53 24.19
N GLU A 266 -14.48 31.29 25.20
CA GLU A 266 -14.60 30.81 26.58
C GLU A 266 -15.64 29.66 26.60
N ALA A 267 -15.22 28.47 27.02
CA ALA A 267 -16.12 27.39 27.37
C ALA A 267 -15.64 26.81 28.71
N GLU A 268 -16.12 27.45 29.77
CA GLU A 268 -16.43 26.76 31.03
C GLU A 268 -17.32 25.54 30.73
N GLY A 269 -17.08 24.43 31.42
CA GLY A 269 -18.03 23.33 31.36
C GLY A 269 -17.54 22.02 31.95
N ALA A 270 -17.99 21.79 33.19
CA ALA A 270 -18.25 20.51 33.83
C ALA A 270 -17.06 19.73 34.43
N ASP A 271 -16.77 20.09 35.68
CA ASP A 271 -16.60 19.14 36.78
C ASP A 271 -17.70 18.06 36.75
N GLU A 272 -17.31 16.80 36.58
CA GLU A 272 -18.12 15.65 36.99
C GLU A 272 -17.34 14.87 38.04
N ASP A 273 -17.68 15.17 39.30
CA ASP A 273 -17.48 14.32 40.47
C ASP A 273 -18.03 12.92 40.19
N PHE A 274 -17.14 11.95 39.97
CA PHE A 274 -17.50 10.54 39.94
C PHE A 274 -17.16 9.92 41.30
N ASP A 275 -18.14 10.03 42.21
CA ASP A 275 -18.15 9.35 43.50
C ASP A 275 -18.38 7.83 43.24
N PHE A 276 -17.34 7.03 43.46
CA PHE A 276 -17.43 5.56 43.41
C PHE A 276 -17.44 5.04 44.85
N GLU A 277 -18.64 4.96 45.45
CA GLU A 277 -18.88 4.17 46.65
C GLU A 277 -18.68 2.68 46.34
N HIS A 278 -17.81 2.05 47.10
CA HIS A 278 -17.57 0.61 47.10
C HIS A 278 -18.31 0.01 48.31
N GLU A 279 -19.38 -0.73 48.03
CA GLU A 279 -19.84 -1.83 48.90
C GLU A 279 -19.07 -3.12 48.55
#